data_AF-A0A937ND15-F1
#
_entry.id   AF-A0A937ND15-F1
#
_cell.length_a   1.000
_cell.length_b   1.000
_cell.length_c   1.000
_cell.angle_alpha   90.00
_cell.angle_beta   90.00
_cell.angle_gamma   90.00
#
_symmetry.space_group_name_H-M   'P 1'
#
loop_
_entity.id
_entity.type
_entity.pdbx_description
1 polymer ?
#
loop_
_entity_poly.entity_id
_entity_poly.type
_entity_poly.pdbx_seq_one_letter_code
_entity_poly.pdbx_strand_id
1 'polypeptide(L)'
;MRRLVLRSFQSPGDVLMLTAAVRDLHAACPGQFQTDVRTSADAIWENNPHITPLKENEPGVRTLDVHYPLVHRSNQRPYHFIHGYAQFLEQQLEVSIPVTRFYGDVYLTEEEKTRPSVFDELGIAEGFWILVAGGKYDFTAKWWDPQRFQAVVDHFRGRIQFVQCGEAGHWHPRLDGVVDLVGKTSLREFIRLTCHSGGGVVPSHVCHAPGGCGRNARRP
;
A
#
# COMPACT_ATOMS: atom_id res chain seq x y z
N MET A 1 -20.86 17.51 13.16
CA MET A 1 -19.67 16.92 12.52
C MET A 1 -18.86 16.20 13.58
N ARG A 2 -18.58 14.91 13.40
CA ARG A 2 -17.84 14.04 14.33
C ARG A 2 -16.36 14.05 13.93
N ARG A 3 -15.47 14.30 14.87
CA ARG A 3 -14.02 14.42 14.62
C ARG A 3 -13.33 13.16 15.12
N LEU A 4 -12.63 12.46 14.24
CA LEU A 4 -12.07 11.13 14.50
C LEU A 4 -10.57 11.09 14.20
N VAL A 5 -9.78 10.51 15.10
CA VAL A 5 -8.41 10.07 14.81
C VAL A 5 -8.40 8.55 14.76
N LEU A 6 -8.07 7.96 13.63
CA LEU A 6 -8.03 6.50 13.44
C LEU A 6 -6.59 5.99 13.55
N ARG A 7 -6.33 5.05 14.46
CA ARG A 7 -4.99 4.52 14.71
C ARG A 7 -4.85 3.09 14.21
N SER A 8 -3.83 2.82 13.41
CA SER A 8 -3.51 1.46 12.95
C SER A 8 -2.02 1.29 12.68
N PHE A 9 -1.36 0.46 13.49
CA PHE A 9 0.08 0.19 13.39
C PHE A 9 0.38 -1.15 12.71
N GLN A 10 -0.43 -1.51 11.71
CA GLN A 10 -0.35 -2.78 10.98
C GLN A 10 0.63 -2.69 9.79
N SER A 11 0.68 -3.69 8.91
CA SER A 11 1.60 -3.61 7.77
C SER A 11 1.14 -2.54 6.75
N PRO A 12 2.03 -2.00 5.89
CA PRO A 12 1.64 -1.02 4.87
C PRO A 12 0.49 -1.49 3.97
N GLY A 13 0.42 -2.79 3.64
CA GLY A 13 -0.68 -3.34 2.86
C GLY A 13 -2.03 -3.30 3.59
N ASP A 14 -2.03 -3.44 4.91
CA ASP A 14 -3.24 -3.34 5.74
C ASP A 14 -3.67 -1.88 5.87
N VAL A 15 -2.72 -0.98 6.14
CA VAL A 15 -2.97 0.47 6.18
C VAL A 15 -3.52 0.98 4.85
N LEU A 16 -3.05 0.44 3.72
CA LEU A 16 -3.62 0.77 2.40
C LEU A 16 -5.10 0.37 2.31
N MET A 17 -5.54 -0.74 2.91
CA MET A 17 -6.98 -1.08 2.94
C MET A 17 -7.80 -0.16 3.86
N LEU A 18 -7.19 0.43 4.89
CA LEU A 18 -7.85 1.44 5.72
C LEU A 18 -8.22 2.70 4.90
N THR A 19 -7.42 3.07 3.90
CA THR A 19 -7.75 4.19 3.01
C THR A 19 -9.08 3.99 2.28
N ALA A 20 -9.39 2.76 1.85
CA ALA A 20 -10.66 2.43 1.21
C ALA A 20 -11.84 2.64 2.17
N ALA A 21 -11.69 2.21 3.42
CA ALA A 21 -12.72 2.40 4.45
C ALA A 21 -12.94 3.88 4.79
N VAL A 22 -11.88 4.69 4.83
CA VAL A 22 -11.98 6.14 5.05
C VAL A 22 -12.66 6.83 3.86
N ARG A 23 -12.25 6.53 2.62
CA ARG A 23 -12.92 7.03 1.42
C ARG A 23 -14.42 6.71 1.46
N ASP A 24 -14.76 5.46 1.71
CA ASP A 24 -16.15 5.00 1.66
C ASP A 24 -16.97 5.55 2.84
N LEU A 25 -16.36 5.83 4.01
CA LEU A 25 -17.01 6.54 5.12
C LEU A 25 -17.43 7.95 4.70
N HIS A 26 -16.53 8.70 4.05
CA HIS A 26 -16.82 10.06 3.57
C HIS A 26 -17.84 10.06 2.42
N ALA A 27 -17.82 9.05 1.56
CA ALA A 27 -18.80 8.88 0.50
C ALA A 27 -20.21 8.56 1.06
N ALA A 28 -20.30 7.67 2.04
CA ALA A 28 -21.57 7.25 2.64
C ALA A 28 -22.17 8.31 3.57
N CYS A 29 -21.33 9.12 4.23
CA CYS A 29 -21.74 10.12 5.21
C CYS A 29 -21.16 11.52 4.91
N PRO A 30 -21.53 12.17 3.79
CA PRO A 30 -20.94 13.44 3.37
C PRO A 30 -21.06 14.54 4.44
N GLY A 31 -19.94 15.18 4.79
CA GLY A 31 -19.90 16.28 5.76
C GLY A 31 -20.18 15.90 7.21
N GLN A 32 -20.43 14.62 7.51
CA GLN A 32 -20.70 14.19 8.88
C GLN A 32 -19.41 13.95 9.68
N PHE A 33 -18.31 13.61 9.00
CA PHE A 33 -17.06 13.24 9.63
C PHE A 33 -15.89 14.13 9.20
N GLN A 34 -14.99 14.39 10.14
CA GLN A 34 -13.65 14.91 9.90
C GLN A 34 -12.67 13.88 10.44
N THR A 35 -11.79 13.36 9.59
CA THR A 35 -10.91 12.23 9.94
C THR A 35 -9.45 12.61 9.83
N ASP A 36 -8.66 12.14 10.80
CA ASP A 36 -7.21 12.10 10.77
C ASP A 36 -6.74 10.67 11.10
N VAL A 37 -5.46 10.36 10.91
CA VAL A 37 -4.91 9.01 11.07
C VAL A 37 -3.58 8.99 11.80
N ARG A 38 -3.29 7.92 12.53
CA ARG A 38 -1.95 7.61 13.06
C ARG A 38 -1.58 6.20 12.66
N THR A 39 -0.58 6.05 11.80
CA THR A 39 -0.26 4.73 11.26
C THR A 39 1.23 4.43 11.28
N SER A 40 1.55 3.16 11.09
CA SER A 40 2.92 2.69 10.83
C SER A 40 3.40 3.02 9.41
N ALA A 41 2.52 3.54 8.55
CA ALA A 41 2.73 3.72 7.12
C ALA A 41 2.17 5.07 6.65
N ASP A 42 2.52 6.15 7.36
CA ASP A 42 1.93 7.49 7.18
C ASP A 42 2.10 8.04 5.75
N ALA A 43 3.16 7.66 5.04
CA ALA A 43 3.41 8.07 3.65
C ALA A 43 2.29 7.67 2.66
N ILE A 44 1.45 6.68 3.01
CA ILE A 44 0.26 6.30 2.22
C ILE A 44 -0.79 7.41 2.23
N TRP A 45 -0.88 8.17 3.33
CA TRP A 45 -1.91 9.18 3.56
C TRP A 45 -1.52 10.58 3.09
N GLU A 46 -0.26 10.78 2.69
CA GLU A 46 0.17 12.04 2.09
C GLU A 46 -0.71 12.42 0.90
N ASN A 47 -1.15 13.68 0.88
CA ASN A 47 -2.06 14.27 -0.11
C ASN A 47 -3.47 13.64 -0.17
N ASN A 48 -3.85 12.82 0.80
CA ASN A 48 -5.18 12.22 0.81
C ASN A 48 -6.27 13.27 1.16
N PRO A 49 -7.25 13.52 0.28
CA PRO A 49 -8.25 14.58 0.47
C PRO A 49 -9.25 14.30 1.60
N HIS A 50 -9.28 13.07 2.12
CA HIS A 50 -10.14 12.69 3.23
C HIS A 50 -9.48 12.94 4.59
N ILE A 51 -8.22 13.35 4.62
CA ILE A 51 -7.48 13.59 5.86
C ILE A 51 -7.46 15.07 6.18
N THR A 52 -7.87 15.42 7.39
CA THR A 52 -7.70 16.75 7.97
C THR A 52 -6.91 16.63 9.26
N PRO A 53 -5.81 17.38 9.46
CA PRO A 53 -5.03 17.29 10.69
C PRO A 53 -5.86 17.57 11.94
N LEU A 54 -5.79 16.68 12.91
CA LEU A 54 -6.46 16.76 14.22
C LEU A 54 -5.46 16.46 15.33
N LYS A 55 -5.67 17.00 16.54
CA LYS A 55 -4.90 16.60 17.73
C LYS A 55 -5.72 15.62 18.56
N GLU A 56 -5.10 14.52 18.99
CA GLU A 56 -5.76 13.48 19.79
C GLU A 56 -6.35 14.02 21.11
N ASN A 57 -5.69 15.02 21.69
CA ASN A 57 -6.09 15.62 22.97
C ASN A 57 -7.03 16.84 22.80
N GLU A 58 -7.49 17.13 21.59
CA GLU A 58 -8.38 18.25 21.35
C GLU A 58 -9.81 17.94 21.80
N PRO A 59 -10.50 18.87 22.51
CA PRO A 59 -11.89 18.67 22.91
C PRO A 59 -12.79 18.30 21.73
N GLY A 60 -13.57 17.22 21.89
CA GLY A 60 -14.50 16.74 20.87
C GLY A 60 -13.88 15.87 19.77
N VAL A 61 -12.59 15.55 19.85
CA VAL A 61 -11.94 14.54 19.00
C VAL A 61 -12.04 13.17 19.68
N ARG A 62 -12.53 12.17 18.95
CA ARG A 62 -12.54 10.77 19.39
C ARG A 62 -11.42 10.00 18.69
N THR A 63 -10.52 9.42 19.48
CA THR A 63 -9.48 8.52 18.96
C THR A 63 -10.00 7.08 18.96
N LEU A 64 -9.77 6.35 17.88
CA LEU A 64 -10.18 4.96 17.69
C LEU A 64 -9.01 4.12 17.22
N ASP A 65 -8.68 3.07 17.97
CA ASP A 65 -7.83 2.00 17.48
C ASP A 65 -8.64 1.14 16.51
N VAL A 66 -8.30 1.21 15.22
CA VAL A 66 -9.06 0.51 14.19
C VAL A 66 -8.52 -0.90 13.99
N HIS A 67 -9.44 -1.85 13.99
CA HIS A 67 -9.17 -3.28 13.84
C HIS A 67 -9.95 -3.87 12.66
N TYR A 68 -9.64 -5.11 12.30
CA TYR A 68 -10.33 -5.87 11.25
C TYR A 68 -10.61 -7.32 11.71
N PRO A 69 -11.45 -7.53 12.75
CA PRO A 69 -11.72 -8.88 13.27
C PRO A 69 -12.26 -9.86 12.22
N LEU A 70 -12.74 -9.35 11.08
CA LEU A 70 -13.12 -10.12 9.89
C LEU A 70 -12.07 -11.16 9.46
N VAL A 71 -10.76 -10.89 9.64
CA VAL A 71 -9.70 -11.83 9.24
C VAL A 71 -9.82 -13.18 9.95
N HIS A 72 -10.33 -13.20 11.18
CA HIS A 72 -10.56 -14.42 11.97
C HIS A 72 -11.76 -15.24 11.47
N ARG A 73 -12.48 -14.75 10.45
CA ARG A 73 -13.63 -15.38 9.81
C ARG A 73 -13.41 -15.58 8.30
N SER A 74 -12.16 -15.47 7.83
CA SER A 74 -11.79 -15.52 6.41
C SER A 74 -12.18 -16.82 5.70
N ASN A 75 -12.31 -17.93 6.43
CA ASN A 75 -12.79 -19.22 5.92
C ASN A 75 -14.29 -19.48 6.17
N GLN A 76 -15.02 -18.51 6.73
CA GLN A 76 -16.41 -18.68 7.18
C GLN A 76 -17.37 -17.65 6.59
N ARG A 77 -16.88 -16.51 6.13
CA ARG A 77 -17.72 -15.46 5.53
C ARG A 77 -17.17 -15.04 4.17
N PRO A 78 -18.04 -14.69 3.20
CA PRO A 78 -17.63 -14.37 1.83
C PRO A 78 -17.18 -12.90 1.70
N TYR A 79 -16.34 -12.40 2.61
CA TYR A 79 -15.86 -11.02 2.55
C TYR A 79 -14.36 -10.97 2.29
N HIS A 80 -13.98 -10.14 1.32
CA HIS A 80 -12.59 -9.77 1.10
C HIS A 80 -12.08 -8.85 2.22
N PHE A 81 -10.77 -8.86 2.46
CA PHE A 81 -10.11 -8.08 3.50
C PHE A 81 -10.42 -6.56 3.43
N ILE A 82 -10.67 -6.01 2.25
CA ILE A 82 -11.07 -4.61 2.05
C ILE A 82 -12.32 -4.21 2.87
N HIS A 83 -13.20 -5.16 3.20
CA HIS A 83 -14.38 -4.92 4.03
C HIS A 83 -14.05 -4.86 5.53
N GLY A 84 -12.87 -5.31 5.96
CA GLY A 84 -12.53 -5.53 7.36
C GLY A 84 -12.62 -4.24 8.20
N TYR A 85 -11.92 -3.19 7.75
CA TYR A 85 -11.97 -1.89 8.43
C TYR A 85 -13.33 -1.21 8.30
N ALA A 86 -13.98 -1.30 7.13
CA ALA A 86 -15.30 -0.70 6.92
C ALA A 86 -16.32 -1.29 7.90
N GLN A 87 -16.43 -2.61 7.99
CA GLN A 87 -17.34 -3.28 8.93
C GLN A 87 -17.06 -2.96 10.40
N PHE A 88 -15.77 -2.83 10.76
CA PHE A 88 -15.40 -2.40 12.11
C PHE A 88 -15.87 -0.97 12.39
N LEU A 89 -15.65 -0.05 11.45
CA LEU A 89 -16.09 1.34 11.58
C LEU A 89 -17.61 1.47 11.60
N GLU A 90 -18.35 0.69 10.80
CA GLU A 90 -19.82 0.65 10.83
C GLU A 90 -20.32 0.36 12.25
N GLN A 91 -19.74 -0.66 12.91
CA GLN A 91 -20.09 -1.02 14.27
C GLN A 91 -19.72 0.06 15.29
N GLN A 92 -18.51 0.64 15.19
CA GLN A 92 -18.03 1.62 16.16
C GLN A 92 -18.66 3.01 16.01
N LEU A 93 -19.14 3.33 14.81
CA LEU A 93 -19.68 4.64 14.46
C LEU A 93 -21.20 4.63 14.30
N GLU A 94 -21.84 3.45 14.26
CA GLU A 94 -23.28 3.25 14.06
C GLU A 94 -23.78 3.89 12.75
N VAL A 95 -23.02 3.69 11.69
CA VAL A 95 -23.35 4.14 10.32
C VAL A 95 -23.16 2.99 9.35
N SER A 96 -23.72 3.08 8.14
CA SER A 96 -23.40 2.15 7.05
C SER A 96 -22.30 2.72 6.16
N ILE A 97 -21.33 1.88 5.81
CA ILE A 97 -20.17 2.19 4.97
C ILE A 97 -20.09 1.13 3.87
N PRO A 98 -20.88 1.25 2.79
CA PRO A 98 -20.79 0.35 1.65
C PRO A 98 -19.42 0.49 0.98
N VAL A 99 -18.71 -0.63 0.76
CA VAL A 99 -17.46 -0.61 -0.01
C VAL A 99 -17.77 -0.30 -1.47
N THR A 100 -17.34 0.87 -1.96
CA THR A 100 -17.73 1.36 -3.30
C THR A 100 -16.73 1.00 -4.38
N ARG A 101 -15.45 0.87 -4.03
CA ARG A 101 -14.36 0.56 -4.96
C ARG A 101 -13.45 -0.52 -4.37
N PHE A 102 -13.04 -1.46 -5.22
CA PHE A 102 -12.30 -2.65 -4.79
C PHE A 102 -10.77 -2.43 -4.78
N TYR A 103 -10.32 -1.31 -4.22
CA TYR A 103 -8.91 -0.95 -4.06
C TYR A 103 -8.72 0.12 -2.97
N GLY A 104 -7.52 0.19 -2.41
CA GLY A 104 -7.07 1.30 -1.56
C GLY A 104 -6.56 2.48 -2.39
N ASP A 105 -6.49 3.65 -1.77
CA ASP A 105 -6.13 4.91 -2.42
C ASP A 105 -4.76 5.41 -1.96
N VAL A 106 -3.99 5.91 -2.93
CA VAL A 106 -2.76 6.67 -2.71
C VAL A 106 -2.82 7.91 -3.60
N TYR A 107 -2.53 9.07 -3.02
CA TYR A 107 -2.62 10.35 -3.73
C TYR A 107 -1.21 10.89 -3.97
N LEU A 108 -0.83 10.98 -5.24
CA LEU A 108 0.44 11.57 -5.67
C LEU A 108 0.21 13.00 -6.17
N THR A 109 1.14 13.90 -5.86
CA THR A 109 1.20 15.22 -6.50
C THR A 109 1.56 15.06 -7.98
N GLU A 110 1.34 16.12 -8.77
CA GLU A 110 1.75 16.11 -10.17
C GLU A 110 3.27 15.96 -10.31
N GLU A 111 4.07 16.58 -9.42
CA GLU A 111 5.53 16.40 -9.43
C GLU A 111 5.92 14.93 -9.21
N GLU A 112 5.28 14.24 -8.28
CA GLU A 112 5.57 12.82 -8.01
C GLU A 112 5.20 11.91 -9.19
N LYS A 113 4.17 12.29 -9.96
CA LYS A 113 3.76 11.60 -11.18
C LYS A 113 4.65 11.91 -12.38
N THR A 114 5.23 13.11 -12.47
CA THR A 114 5.97 13.55 -13.66
C THR A 114 7.48 13.48 -13.50
N ARG A 115 8.01 13.23 -12.30
CA ARG A 115 9.46 13.26 -12.04
C ARG A 115 10.06 11.84 -11.94
N PRO A 116 10.54 11.27 -13.06
CA PRO A 116 11.37 10.08 -13.06
C PRO A 116 12.84 10.36 -12.69
N SER A 117 13.27 11.62 -12.55
CA SER A 117 14.70 11.99 -12.47
C SER A 117 15.51 11.32 -11.34
N VAL A 118 14.86 10.94 -10.24
CA VAL A 118 15.53 10.20 -9.15
C VAL A 118 15.89 8.78 -9.58
N PHE A 119 15.13 8.19 -10.50
CA PHE A 119 15.39 6.87 -11.08
C PHE A 119 16.55 6.91 -12.06
N ASP A 120 16.68 7.99 -12.84
CA ASP A 120 17.82 8.18 -13.75
C ASP A 120 19.15 8.22 -12.97
N GLU A 121 19.19 8.94 -11.85
CA GLU A 121 20.36 9.00 -10.95
C GLU A 121 20.70 7.63 -10.34
N LEU A 122 19.69 6.77 -10.15
CA LEU A 122 19.84 5.40 -9.66
C LEU A 122 20.10 4.38 -10.79
N GLY A 123 20.22 4.84 -12.04
CA GLY A 123 20.43 3.98 -13.21
C GLY A 123 19.22 3.09 -13.54
N ILE A 124 18.02 3.51 -13.14
CA ILE A 124 16.76 2.79 -13.36
C ILE A 124 16.11 3.34 -14.64
N ALA A 125 16.07 2.52 -15.67
CA ALA A 125 15.49 2.85 -16.96
C ALA A 125 13.95 2.81 -16.92
N GLU A 126 13.31 3.50 -17.87
CA GLU A 126 11.86 3.37 -18.06
C GLU A 126 11.45 1.92 -18.34
N GLY A 127 10.24 1.55 -17.90
CA GLY A 127 9.72 0.20 -18.09
C GLY A 127 10.38 -0.87 -17.21
N PHE A 128 11.17 -0.49 -16.22
CA PHE A 128 11.69 -1.41 -15.20
C PHE A 128 10.57 -2.15 -14.46
N TRP A 129 10.91 -3.29 -13.89
CA TRP A 129 10.00 -4.09 -13.08
C TRP A 129 10.49 -4.13 -11.63
N ILE A 130 9.54 -3.99 -10.68
CA ILE A 130 9.84 -4.16 -9.25
C ILE A 130 9.89 -5.64 -8.92
N LEU A 131 10.87 -6.02 -8.11
CA LEU A 131 11.04 -7.37 -7.61
C LEU A 131 11.14 -7.33 -6.09
N VAL A 132 10.35 -8.13 -5.40
CA VAL A 132 10.46 -8.28 -3.93
C VAL A 132 10.67 -9.76 -3.64
N ALA A 133 11.93 -10.16 -3.53
CA ALA A 133 12.33 -11.55 -3.39
C ALA A 133 12.30 -12.07 -1.94
N GLY A 134 11.94 -11.21 -1.00
CA GLY A 134 12.08 -11.46 0.42
C GLY A 134 10.81 -11.24 1.22
N GLY A 135 10.96 -11.32 2.53
CA GLY A 135 9.85 -11.13 3.45
C GLY A 135 10.25 -11.23 4.91
N LYS A 136 9.24 -11.09 5.77
CA LYS A 136 9.43 -11.16 7.22
C LYS A 136 9.75 -12.57 7.68
N TYR A 137 10.60 -12.68 8.71
CA TYR A 137 10.99 -13.96 9.31
C TYR A 137 9.85 -14.71 10.00
N ASP A 138 8.81 -14.01 10.44
CA ASP A 138 7.63 -14.57 11.12
C ASP A 138 6.56 -15.09 10.14
N PHE A 139 6.70 -14.87 8.82
CA PHE A 139 5.75 -15.31 7.78
C PHE A 139 6.44 -15.89 6.54
N THR A 140 7.26 -16.93 6.73
CA THR A 140 8.08 -17.56 5.67
C THR A 140 7.28 -18.30 4.60
N ALA A 141 6.02 -18.68 4.86
CA ALA A 141 5.15 -19.36 3.89
C ALA A 141 4.89 -18.55 2.61
N LYS A 142 5.16 -17.23 2.64
CA LYS A 142 5.03 -16.31 1.50
C LYS A 142 6.32 -16.18 0.70
N TRP A 143 7.41 -16.82 1.12
CA TRP A 143 8.69 -16.72 0.43
C TRP A 143 8.70 -17.66 -0.78
N TRP A 144 9.11 -17.12 -1.92
CA TRP A 144 9.31 -17.92 -3.13
C TRP A 144 10.79 -18.27 -3.29
N ASP A 145 11.06 -19.40 -3.94
CA ASP A 145 12.40 -19.96 -4.09
C ASP A 145 13.35 -18.94 -4.77
N PRO A 146 14.46 -18.53 -4.13
CA PRO A 146 15.43 -17.61 -4.71
C PRO A 146 15.97 -18.03 -6.08
N GLN A 147 16.14 -19.33 -6.32
CA GLN A 147 16.62 -19.82 -7.62
C GLN A 147 15.61 -19.53 -8.72
N ARG A 148 14.31 -19.53 -8.40
CA ARG A 148 13.25 -19.19 -9.36
C ARG A 148 13.16 -17.70 -9.61
N PHE A 149 13.39 -16.86 -8.59
CA PHE A 149 13.57 -15.43 -8.82
C PHE A 149 14.74 -15.16 -9.77
N GLN A 150 15.90 -15.76 -9.53
CA GLN A 150 17.06 -15.60 -10.41
C GLN A 150 16.75 -16.10 -11.83
N ALA A 151 16.06 -17.23 -11.98
CA ALA A 151 15.67 -17.75 -13.29
C ALA A 151 14.78 -16.76 -14.07
N VAL A 152 13.88 -16.01 -13.40
CA VAL A 152 13.08 -14.96 -14.03
C VAL A 152 13.96 -13.78 -14.46
N VAL A 153 14.87 -13.33 -13.59
CA VAL A 153 15.81 -12.25 -13.91
C VAL A 153 16.67 -12.62 -15.11
N ASP A 154 17.24 -13.82 -15.11
CA ASP A 154 18.09 -14.33 -16.19
C ASP A 154 17.31 -14.50 -17.48
N HIS A 155 16.07 -15.00 -17.42
CA HIS A 155 15.23 -15.15 -18.59
C HIS A 155 15.06 -13.80 -19.31
N PHE A 156 14.76 -12.72 -18.59
CA PHE A 156 14.52 -11.39 -19.17
C PHE A 156 15.77 -10.52 -19.29
N ARG A 157 16.97 -11.09 -19.15
CA ARG A 157 18.23 -10.35 -19.28
C ARG A 157 18.31 -9.59 -20.60
N GLY A 158 18.65 -8.30 -20.52
CA GLY A 158 18.71 -7.39 -21.67
C GLY A 158 17.36 -6.95 -22.23
N ARG A 159 16.24 -7.42 -21.65
CA ARG A 159 14.86 -7.08 -22.08
C ARG A 159 14.10 -6.31 -21.01
N ILE A 160 14.27 -6.68 -19.75
CA ILE A 160 13.64 -6.01 -18.60
C ILE A 160 14.72 -5.76 -17.55
N GLN A 161 14.80 -4.53 -17.06
CA GLN A 161 15.59 -4.22 -15.87
C GLN A 161 14.75 -4.50 -14.62
N PHE A 162 15.30 -5.29 -13.70
CA PHE A 162 14.66 -5.54 -12.41
C PHE A 162 15.26 -4.67 -11.31
N VAL A 163 14.40 -4.13 -10.46
CA VAL A 163 14.77 -3.36 -9.27
C VAL A 163 14.28 -4.13 -8.05
N GLN A 164 15.23 -4.65 -7.26
CA GLN A 164 14.92 -5.38 -6.04
C GLN A 164 14.67 -4.41 -4.90
N CYS A 165 13.46 -4.43 -4.33
CA CYS A 165 13.05 -3.57 -3.23
C CYS A 165 12.71 -4.38 -1.98
N GLY A 166 12.78 -3.74 -0.82
CA GLY A 166 12.33 -4.35 0.42
C GLY A 166 12.86 -3.65 1.67
N GLU A 167 12.29 -4.02 2.81
CA GLU A 167 12.72 -3.54 4.13
C GLU A 167 14.06 -4.16 4.53
N ALA A 168 14.99 -3.38 5.09
CA ALA A 168 16.36 -3.81 5.41
C ALA A 168 16.39 -4.90 6.48
N GLY A 169 15.46 -4.85 7.43
CA GLY A 169 15.36 -5.84 8.52
C GLY A 169 14.73 -7.18 8.10
N HIS A 170 14.25 -7.30 6.87
CA HIS A 170 13.67 -8.54 6.35
C HIS A 170 14.73 -9.38 5.64
N TRP A 171 14.44 -10.66 5.47
CA TRP A 171 15.29 -11.52 4.66
C TRP A 171 15.06 -11.23 3.18
N HIS A 172 16.13 -11.05 2.41
CA HIS A 172 16.11 -10.95 0.95
C HIS A 172 17.28 -11.73 0.37
N PRO A 173 17.07 -12.59 -0.64
CA PRO A 173 18.17 -13.23 -1.33
C PRO A 173 18.95 -12.20 -2.16
N ARG A 174 20.25 -12.42 -2.31
CA ARG A 174 21.06 -11.70 -3.30
C ARG A 174 20.72 -12.25 -4.69
N LEU A 175 20.38 -11.36 -5.62
CA LEU A 175 20.17 -11.69 -7.02
C LEU A 175 21.21 -10.96 -7.88
N ASP A 176 21.66 -11.60 -8.95
CA ASP A 176 22.58 -11.01 -9.91
C ASP A 176 21.81 -10.37 -11.07
N GLY A 177 22.31 -9.25 -11.58
CA GLY A 177 21.69 -8.54 -12.71
C GLY A 177 20.47 -7.69 -12.35
N VAL A 178 20.27 -7.37 -11.06
CA VAL A 178 19.23 -6.46 -10.57
C VAL A 178 19.82 -5.18 -9.98
N VAL A 179 19.06 -4.09 -10.02
CA VAL A 179 19.36 -2.89 -9.21
C VAL A 179 18.88 -3.16 -7.79
N ASP A 180 19.78 -3.19 -6.82
CA ASP A 180 19.44 -3.44 -5.43
C ASP A 180 19.08 -2.13 -4.70
N LEU A 181 17.81 -2.00 -4.34
CA LEU A 181 17.26 -0.92 -3.50
C LEU A 181 16.74 -1.43 -2.14
N VAL A 182 17.11 -2.63 -1.70
CA VAL A 182 16.70 -3.15 -0.39
C VAL A 182 17.23 -2.23 0.71
N GLY A 183 16.31 -1.68 1.52
CA GLY A 183 16.64 -0.72 2.58
C GLY A 183 17.07 0.66 2.11
N LYS A 184 16.96 0.97 0.81
CA LYS A 184 17.47 2.23 0.21
C LYS A 184 16.36 3.20 -0.18
N THR A 185 15.11 2.90 0.18
CA THR A 185 13.95 3.73 -0.12
C THR A 185 13.09 3.91 1.12
N SER A 186 12.62 5.13 1.34
CA SER A 186 11.44 5.38 2.16
C SER A 186 10.19 4.73 1.55
N LEU A 187 9.12 4.60 2.34
CA LEU A 187 7.84 4.10 1.83
C LEU A 187 7.28 4.98 0.70
N ARG A 188 7.47 6.30 0.77
CA ARG A 188 6.99 7.23 -0.27
C ARG A 188 7.75 7.05 -1.58
N GLU A 189 9.08 6.90 -1.51
CA GLU A 189 9.91 6.59 -2.68
C GLU A 189 9.53 5.24 -3.29
N PHE A 190 9.24 4.22 -2.47
CA PHE A 190 8.77 2.93 -2.96
C PHE A 190 7.40 3.00 -3.64
N ILE A 191 6.46 3.77 -3.10
CA ILE A 191 5.17 4.05 -3.73
C ILE A 191 5.39 4.71 -5.11
N ARG A 192 6.26 5.71 -5.18
CA ARG A 192 6.60 6.39 -6.45
C ARG A 192 7.22 5.42 -7.44
N LEU A 193 8.21 4.62 -7.04
CA LEU A 193 8.78 3.55 -7.87
C LEU A 193 7.68 2.65 -8.44
N THR A 194 6.71 2.26 -7.62
CA THR A 194 5.64 1.37 -8.05
C THR A 194 4.69 2.02 -9.06
N CYS A 195 4.44 3.33 -8.96
CA CYS A 195 3.64 4.04 -9.96
C CYS A 195 4.37 4.30 -11.28
N HIS A 196 5.70 4.15 -11.30
CA HIS A 196 6.54 4.32 -12.48
C HIS A 196 6.99 2.99 -13.12
N SER A 197 6.80 1.86 -12.43
CA SER A 197 7.17 0.55 -12.96
C SER A 197 6.26 0.09 -14.10
N GLY A 198 6.82 -0.75 -14.99
CA GLY A 198 6.07 -1.43 -16.04
C GLY A 198 5.38 -2.72 -15.57
N GLY A 199 5.76 -3.22 -14.39
CA GLY A 199 5.26 -4.45 -13.80
C GLY A 199 6.02 -4.82 -12.54
N GLY A 200 5.75 -6.02 -12.02
CA GLY A 200 6.52 -6.52 -10.89
C GLY A 200 6.33 -8.00 -10.61
N VAL A 201 7.31 -8.57 -9.90
CA VAL A 201 7.33 -9.96 -9.43
C VAL A 201 7.40 -9.93 -7.91
N VAL A 202 6.25 -10.12 -7.28
CA VAL A 202 6.09 -9.96 -5.83
C VAL A 202 5.22 -11.09 -5.27
N PRO A 203 5.70 -11.86 -4.27
CA PRO A 203 4.96 -12.98 -3.71
C PRO A 203 3.95 -12.55 -2.62
N SER A 204 3.98 -11.28 -2.18
CA SER A 204 3.07 -10.76 -1.14
C SER A 204 2.86 -9.24 -1.20
N HIS A 205 2.02 -8.72 -0.28
CA HIS A 205 1.67 -7.34 0.15
C HIS A 205 1.81 -6.14 -0.81
N VAL A 206 2.86 -6.08 -1.63
CA VAL A 206 3.09 -5.06 -2.68
C VAL A 206 2.06 -5.11 -3.81
N CYS A 207 1.31 -6.21 -3.95
CA CYS A 207 0.26 -6.38 -4.97
C CYS A 207 -0.87 -5.34 -4.94
N HIS A 208 -1.00 -4.53 -3.89
CA HIS A 208 -2.11 -3.56 -3.76
C HIS A 208 -1.79 -2.17 -4.34
N ALA A 209 -0.54 -1.89 -4.70
CA ALA A 209 -0.09 -0.57 -5.14
C ALA A 209 -0.47 -0.14 -6.58
N PRO A 210 -0.66 -1.01 -7.60
CA PRO A 210 -0.82 -0.52 -8.98
C PRO A 210 -2.25 -0.07 -9.35
N GLY A 211 -3.29 -0.40 -8.56
CA GLY A 211 -4.69 -0.10 -8.90
C GLY A 211 -5.08 1.38 -8.76
N GLY A 212 -4.39 2.15 -7.91
CA GLY A 212 -4.73 3.55 -7.60
C GLY A 212 -4.07 4.59 -8.50
N CYS A 213 -3.02 4.24 -9.26
CA CYS A 213 -2.23 5.19 -10.05
C CYS A 213 -2.80 5.48 -11.46
N GLY A 214 -4.06 5.14 -11.73
CA GLY A 214 -4.80 5.61 -12.91
C GLY A 214 -4.24 5.17 -14.27
N ARG A 215 -3.32 4.20 -14.32
CA ARG A 215 -2.86 3.63 -15.59
C ARG A 215 -3.95 2.70 -16.11
N ASN A 216 -4.78 3.20 -17.03
CA ASN A 216 -5.53 2.34 -17.94
C ASN A 216 -4.52 1.37 -18.57
N ALA A 217 -4.70 0.08 -18.32
CA ALA A 217 -3.97 -0.96 -19.02
C ALA A 217 -4.24 -0.76 -20.52
N ARG A 218 -3.28 -0.15 -21.24
CA ARG A 218 -3.25 -0.24 -22.69
C ARG A 218 -2.95 -1.72 -22.97
N ARG A 219 -4.02 -2.48 -23.21
CA ARG A 219 -3.90 -3.80 -23.81
C ARG A 219 -3.22 -3.61 -25.18
N PRO A 220 -2.26 -4.47 -25.55
CA PRO A 220 -1.83 -4.55 -26.95
C PRO A 220 -3.01 -4.88 -27.87
#